data_AF-A0A1R3XEH7-F1
#
_entry.id   AF-A0A1R3XEH7-F1
#
_cell.length_a   1.000
_cell.length_b   1.000
_cell.length_c   1.000
_cell.angle_alpha   90.00
_cell.angle_beta   90.00
_cell.angle_gamma   90.00
#
_symmetry.space_group_name_H-M   'P 1'
#
loop_
_entity.id
_entity.type
_entity.pdbx_description
1 polymer ?
#
loop_
_entity_poly.entity_id
_entity_poly.type
_entity_poly.pdbx_seq_one_letter_code
_entity_poly.pdbx_strand_id
1 'polypeptide(L)'
;MSLGVIMLVHTAFDRAEQMVRHWAGAGCPVVVHVDSNVPSQTYDRFVGSLADLPDVRFCARHRCEWGTWGLVAASQEAATLLLEEFPELRHVFLASGACLPLRPIAELQHYLNTHPDTDFIESATTADVPWTVGGLDRERFTLRFPFAWKKRRKLFDAFVKVQQAVGYKRRIPEGVVPHMGSQWWCLTRQTLDAILRDPNRATYDAYFRKVWIPDESYYQTLARLHARKIESRSLTLAKFDFQGKPHIFFDDHVELLQRSKCFVARKIWRDADLLFTTFPASEDPLRQAEEPNSGTVDRVFAQAVDRRTLGRQGLFMQSRFPSIDRQTSIAAAPYAVLQGFDDIFPDFQSWLTQQTGAVVHGHLYAKDRAHFADEAEVYRGCISDNARLRDYNGKMFLSNLIWNGRDRHHCFQFGPADTQDIRWTLAKDTQASIWVVSGAWSIPLFCSGRSASEVRAEAARLQRIEDKFLKVLRSPVARARIKIMTLAQFIEAPMVVLQTIIDEIAGHRGLAIKEAPRMRDLAGLPDYLQELKNQGMHPFLTGDITVGIAPAAKPVVRRKPYVISGK
;
A
#
# COMPACT_ATOMS: atom_id res chain seq x y z
N MET A 1 25.49 -36.22 10.05
CA MET A 1 25.95 -35.62 8.78
C MET A 1 26.30 -34.18 9.06
N SER A 2 27.47 -33.69 8.65
CA SER A 2 27.96 -32.38 9.09
C SER A 2 27.56 -31.24 8.14
N LEU A 3 27.09 -30.17 8.77
CA LEU A 3 26.77 -28.86 8.17
C LEU A 3 27.92 -27.91 8.51
N GLY A 4 28.54 -27.31 7.51
CA GLY A 4 29.55 -26.27 7.70
C GLY A 4 28.98 -24.88 7.52
N VAL A 5 29.54 -23.89 8.22
CA VAL A 5 29.06 -22.50 8.17
C VAL A 5 30.19 -21.58 7.74
N ILE A 6 29.90 -20.74 6.74
CA ILE A 6 30.72 -19.58 6.40
C ILE A 6 30.07 -18.36 7.03
N MET A 7 30.83 -17.58 7.80
CA MET A 7 30.29 -16.36 8.40
C MET A 7 31.09 -15.11 8.00
N LEU A 8 30.44 -14.17 7.32
CA LEU A 8 31.02 -12.88 6.94
C LEU A 8 30.79 -11.80 8.02
N VAL A 9 31.86 -11.18 8.53
CA VAL A 9 31.84 -10.24 9.66
C VAL A 9 32.59 -8.94 9.34
N HIS A 10 32.03 -7.81 9.78
CA HIS A 10 32.71 -6.51 9.71
C HIS A 10 32.36 -5.57 10.89
N THR A 11 31.44 -5.96 11.77
CA THR A 11 30.96 -5.12 12.88
C THR A 11 30.19 -5.98 13.90
N ALA A 12 29.80 -5.39 15.04
CA ALA A 12 29.06 -6.03 16.13
C ALA A 12 29.69 -7.37 16.55
N PHE A 13 30.97 -7.32 16.93
CA PHE A 13 31.79 -8.51 17.19
C PHE A 13 31.31 -9.33 18.39
N ASP A 14 30.68 -8.69 19.36
CA ASP A 14 29.97 -9.33 20.47
C ASP A 14 28.85 -10.25 19.97
N ARG A 15 28.01 -9.76 19.05
CA ARG A 15 26.95 -10.57 18.43
C ARG A 15 27.49 -11.59 17.46
N ALA A 16 28.52 -11.24 16.70
CA ALA A 16 29.18 -12.19 15.82
C ALA A 16 29.77 -13.36 16.61
N GLU A 17 30.39 -13.11 17.77
CA GLU A 17 30.91 -14.13 18.67
C GLU A 17 29.79 -15.03 19.17
N GLN A 18 28.69 -14.43 19.65
CA GLN A 18 27.50 -15.18 20.07
C GLN A 18 27.02 -16.12 18.96
N MET A 19 26.96 -15.65 17.70
CA MET A 19 26.52 -16.47 16.57
C MET A 19 27.51 -17.58 16.23
N VAL A 20 28.82 -17.33 16.24
CA VAL A 20 29.83 -18.41 16.05
C VAL A 20 29.64 -19.49 17.11
N ARG A 21 29.50 -19.09 18.37
CA ARG A 21 29.32 -20.02 19.49
C ARG A 21 28.04 -20.84 19.34
N HIS A 22 26.94 -20.26 18.86
CA HIS A 22 25.72 -21.03 18.55
C HIS A 22 25.96 -22.09 17.47
N TRP A 23 26.62 -21.73 16.36
CA TRP A 23 26.92 -22.70 15.29
C TRP A 23 27.89 -23.79 15.76
N ALA A 24 29.00 -23.42 16.38
CA ALA A 24 30.01 -24.35 16.88
C ALA A 24 29.45 -25.26 17.98
N GLY A 25 28.66 -24.73 18.91
CA GLY A 25 28.01 -25.49 19.98
C GLY A 25 27.01 -26.55 19.47
N ALA A 26 26.50 -26.39 18.25
CA ALA A 26 25.67 -27.38 17.57
C ALA A 26 26.48 -28.39 16.71
N GLY A 27 27.82 -28.39 16.85
CA GLY A 27 28.72 -29.28 16.11
C GLY A 27 28.93 -28.89 14.65
N CYS A 28 28.65 -27.63 14.27
CA CYS A 28 28.95 -27.13 12.92
C CYS A 28 30.34 -26.48 12.90
N PRO A 29 31.29 -26.94 12.06
CA PRO A 29 32.53 -26.20 11.84
C PRO A 29 32.23 -24.85 11.20
N VAL A 30 32.95 -23.81 11.63
CA VAL A 30 32.72 -22.43 11.21
C VAL A 30 34.00 -21.82 10.66
N VAL A 31 33.95 -21.37 9.41
CA VAL A 31 34.99 -20.49 8.85
C VAL A 31 34.50 -19.05 8.87
N VAL A 32 35.23 -18.20 9.57
CA VAL A 32 34.90 -16.79 9.73
C VAL A 32 35.80 -15.94 8.84
N HIS A 33 35.17 -15.11 8.01
CA HIS A 33 35.84 -14.03 7.30
C HIS A 33 35.60 -12.72 8.03
N VAL A 34 36.69 -11.99 8.31
CA VAL A 34 36.63 -10.64 8.88
C VAL A 34 37.16 -9.64 7.85
N ASP A 35 36.34 -8.65 7.50
CA ASP A 35 36.73 -7.63 6.50
C ASP A 35 38.09 -6.99 6.83
N SER A 36 38.96 -6.87 5.82
CA SER A 36 40.27 -6.22 5.95
C SER A 36 40.23 -4.75 6.41
N ASN A 37 39.08 -4.06 6.27
CA ASN A 37 38.90 -2.71 6.80
C ASN A 37 38.79 -2.66 8.35
N VAL A 38 38.59 -3.80 9.01
CA VAL A 38 38.54 -3.89 10.47
C VAL A 38 39.95 -3.68 11.04
N PRO A 39 40.15 -2.81 12.05
CA PRO A 39 41.46 -2.62 12.67
C PRO A 39 42.01 -3.92 13.26
N SER A 40 43.33 -4.15 13.15
CA SER A 40 43.99 -5.38 13.61
C SER A 40 43.69 -5.66 15.08
N GLN A 41 43.72 -4.66 15.96
CA GLN A 41 43.41 -4.84 17.38
C GLN A 41 42.00 -5.41 17.62
N THR A 42 41.00 -4.96 16.86
CA THR A 42 39.63 -5.48 16.97
C THR A 42 39.54 -6.90 16.43
N TYR A 43 40.24 -7.18 15.33
CA TYR A 43 40.34 -8.53 14.75
C TYR A 43 41.02 -9.51 15.73
N ASP A 44 42.19 -9.17 16.27
CA ASP A 44 42.96 -10.01 17.17
C ASP A 44 42.17 -10.33 18.45
N ARG A 45 41.42 -9.35 18.98
CA ARG A 45 40.53 -9.56 20.12
C ARG A 45 39.41 -10.56 19.80
N PHE A 46 38.78 -10.42 18.64
CA PHE A 46 37.69 -11.30 18.21
C PHE A 46 38.18 -12.72 17.89
N VAL A 47 39.36 -12.87 17.31
CA VAL A 47 40.02 -14.18 17.15
C VAL A 47 40.31 -14.78 18.52
N GLY A 48 40.89 -13.99 19.43
CA GLY A 48 41.19 -14.42 20.79
C GLY A 48 39.96 -14.87 21.57
N SER A 49 38.81 -14.23 21.38
CA SER A 49 37.56 -14.61 22.06
C SER A 49 36.89 -15.86 21.51
N LEU A 50 37.42 -16.46 20.44
CA LEU A 50 36.91 -17.71 19.85
C LEU A 50 37.99 -18.82 19.83
N ALA A 51 39.15 -18.58 20.42
CA ALA A 51 40.30 -19.49 20.41
C ALA A 51 40.06 -20.79 21.20
N ASP A 52 39.05 -20.81 22.08
CA ASP A 52 38.60 -21.99 22.81
C ASP A 52 37.82 -22.99 21.94
N LEU A 53 37.40 -22.59 20.74
CA LEU A 53 36.56 -23.41 19.85
C LEU A 53 37.41 -24.17 18.83
N PRO A 54 37.52 -25.51 18.91
CA PRO A 54 38.45 -26.29 18.08
C PRO A 54 38.05 -26.37 16.61
N ASP A 55 36.77 -26.18 16.28
CA ASP A 55 36.23 -26.29 14.92
C ASP A 55 35.99 -24.92 14.26
N VAL A 56 36.54 -23.86 14.86
CA VAL A 56 36.49 -22.51 14.29
C VAL A 56 37.81 -22.20 13.58
N ARG A 57 37.71 -21.63 12.39
CA ARG A 57 38.84 -21.19 11.57
C ARG A 57 38.62 -19.77 11.06
N PHE A 58 39.71 -19.05 10.81
CA PHE A 58 39.68 -17.73 10.17
C PHE A 58 40.40 -17.81 8.83
N CYS A 59 39.76 -17.33 7.77
CA CYS A 59 40.33 -17.34 6.43
C CYS A 59 41.03 -16.01 6.08
N ALA A 60 41.67 -15.94 4.91
CA ALA A 60 42.34 -14.73 4.48
C ALA A 60 41.36 -13.55 4.34
N ARG A 61 41.81 -12.37 4.78
CA ARG A 61 40.96 -11.18 4.88
C ARG A 61 40.90 -10.45 3.55
N HIS A 62 39.69 -10.09 3.14
CA HIS A 62 39.42 -9.33 1.91
C HIS A 62 38.68 -8.05 2.25
N ARG A 63 38.85 -7.04 1.41
CA ARG A 63 38.11 -5.79 1.53
C ARG A 63 36.73 -5.96 0.94
N CYS A 64 35.69 -5.89 1.76
CA CYS A 64 34.32 -6.04 1.30
C CYS A 64 33.64 -4.68 1.22
N GLU A 65 33.29 -4.26 0.01
CA GLU A 65 32.45 -3.09 -0.20
C GLU A 65 31.14 -3.51 -0.85
N TRP A 66 30.03 -2.88 -0.45
CA TRP A 66 28.71 -3.24 -0.93
C TRP A 66 28.63 -3.19 -2.46
N GLY A 67 28.15 -4.29 -3.06
CA GLY A 67 27.98 -4.43 -4.49
C GLY A 67 29.27 -4.63 -5.29
N THR A 68 30.38 -4.98 -4.63
CA THR A 68 31.70 -5.21 -5.26
C THR A 68 32.16 -6.66 -5.10
N TRP A 69 33.17 -7.05 -5.88
CA TRP A 69 33.75 -8.41 -5.88
C TRP A 69 34.24 -8.91 -4.51
N GLY A 70 34.59 -8.02 -3.60
CA GLY A 70 35.18 -8.39 -2.31
C GLY A 70 34.32 -9.35 -1.48
N LEU A 71 32.99 -9.30 -1.61
CA LEU A 71 32.08 -10.23 -0.95
C LEU A 71 32.17 -11.65 -1.53
N VAL A 72 32.33 -11.79 -2.85
CA VAL A 72 32.52 -13.08 -3.51
C VAL A 72 33.90 -13.65 -3.18
N ALA A 73 34.94 -12.81 -3.19
CA ALA A 73 36.29 -13.25 -2.80
C ALA A 73 36.31 -13.77 -1.34
N ALA A 74 35.66 -13.05 -0.43
CA ALA A 74 35.53 -13.47 0.97
C ALA A 74 34.84 -14.83 1.13
N SER A 75 33.72 -15.04 0.42
CA SER A 75 33.01 -16.32 0.49
C SER A 75 33.75 -17.45 -0.21
N GLN A 76 34.48 -17.18 -1.30
CA GLN A 76 35.34 -18.17 -1.95
C GLN A 76 36.46 -18.63 -1.02
N GLU A 77 37.18 -17.68 -0.42
CA GLU A 77 38.30 -17.96 0.48
C GLU A 77 37.84 -18.77 1.71
N ALA A 78 36.71 -18.37 2.31
CA ALA A 78 36.14 -19.11 3.42
C ALA A 78 35.65 -20.51 3.02
N ALA A 79 35.04 -20.64 1.84
CA ALA A 79 34.56 -21.92 1.34
C ALA A 79 35.71 -22.88 1.04
N THR A 80 36.77 -22.41 0.39
CA THR A 80 37.96 -23.22 0.10
C THR A 80 38.55 -23.80 1.39
N LEU A 81 38.82 -22.94 2.38
CA LEU A 81 39.35 -23.40 3.68
C LEU A 81 38.40 -24.39 4.38
N LEU A 82 37.10 -24.11 4.38
CA LEU A 82 36.09 -24.97 5.01
C LEU A 82 36.06 -26.36 4.37
N LEU A 83 36.12 -26.44 3.03
CA LEU A 83 36.08 -27.71 2.32
C LEU A 83 37.38 -28.53 2.45
N GLU A 84 38.52 -27.86 2.62
CA GLU A 84 39.83 -28.49 2.83
C GLU A 84 40.00 -29.05 4.24
N GLU A 85 39.63 -28.28 5.27
CA GLU A 85 39.79 -28.69 6.69
C GLU A 85 38.74 -29.70 7.14
N PHE A 86 37.53 -29.66 6.57
CA PHE A 86 36.40 -30.48 6.99
C PHE A 86 35.85 -31.31 5.81
N PRO A 87 36.50 -32.43 5.45
CA PRO A 87 36.18 -33.22 4.27
C PRO A 87 34.82 -33.95 4.35
N GLU A 88 34.29 -34.15 5.55
CA GLU A 88 33.05 -34.88 5.82
C GLU A 88 31.78 -34.05 5.65
N LEU A 89 31.93 -32.74 5.39
CA LEU A 89 30.82 -31.81 5.15
C LEU A 89 29.93 -32.22 3.97
N ARG A 90 28.63 -32.07 4.14
CA ARG A 90 27.62 -32.35 3.10
C ARG A 90 27.02 -31.09 2.51
N HIS A 91 26.81 -30.09 3.37
CA HIS A 91 26.23 -28.80 3.02
C HIS A 91 27.04 -27.69 3.68
N VAL A 92 27.06 -26.54 3.01
CA VAL A 92 27.69 -25.31 3.48
C VAL A 92 26.65 -24.20 3.46
N PHE A 93 26.46 -23.58 4.62
CA PHE A 93 25.52 -22.47 4.81
C PHE A 93 26.27 -21.15 4.89
N LEU A 94 25.87 -20.17 4.07
CA LEU A 94 26.43 -18.82 4.11
C LEU A 94 25.63 -17.92 5.05
N ALA A 95 26.29 -17.40 6.08
CA ALA A 95 25.74 -16.48 7.07
C ALA A 95 26.56 -15.19 7.19
N SER A 96 26.03 -14.24 7.94
CA SER A 96 26.76 -13.03 8.37
C SER A 96 26.62 -12.85 9.87
N GLY A 97 27.46 -12.03 10.47
CA GLY A 97 27.36 -11.70 11.90
C GLY A 97 26.06 -11.00 12.34
N ALA A 98 25.15 -10.68 11.42
CA ALA A 98 23.82 -10.12 11.71
C ALA A 98 22.67 -11.09 11.35
N CYS A 99 22.99 -12.36 11.12
CA CYS A 99 22.02 -13.44 11.00
C CYS A 99 21.75 -14.04 12.39
N LEU A 100 20.52 -14.46 12.64
CA LEU A 100 20.11 -15.12 13.88
C LEU A 100 19.38 -16.42 13.55
N PRO A 101 19.85 -17.59 14.04
CA PRO A 101 19.07 -18.83 14.00
C PRO A 101 17.75 -18.65 14.76
N LEU A 102 16.62 -18.89 14.09
CA LEU A 102 15.30 -18.83 14.71
C LEU A 102 14.87 -20.20 15.27
N ARG A 103 15.31 -21.29 14.63
CA ARG A 103 15.05 -22.67 15.01
C ARG A 103 16.33 -23.32 15.53
N PRO A 104 16.23 -24.39 16.34
CA PRO A 104 17.39 -25.20 16.71
C PRO A 104 18.18 -25.64 15.48
N ILE A 105 19.51 -25.57 15.56
CA ILE A 105 20.39 -25.93 14.43
C ILE A 105 20.25 -27.42 14.08
N ALA A 106 19.94 -28.27 15.06
CA ALA A 106 19.63 -29.68 14.84
C ALA A 106 18.45 -29.88 13.88
N GLU A 107 17.44 -29.00 13.91
CA GLU A 107 16.32 -29.06 12.95
C GLU A 107 16.78 -28.71 11.54
N LEU A 108 17.65 -27.71 11.39
CA LEU A 108 18.25 -27.38 10.09
C LEU A 108 19.09 -28.54 9.55
N GLN A 109 19.92 -29.16 10.39
CA GLN A 109 20.70 -30.35 10.00
C GLN A 109 19.79 -31.51 9.58
N HIS A 110 18.72 -31.79 10.35
CA HIS A 110 17.73 -32.81 10.00
C HIS A 110 17.07 -32.52 8.65
N TYR A 111 16.65 -31.28 8.44
CA TYR A 111 16.04 -30.82 7.19
C TYR A 111 16.97 -30.98 5.97
N LEU A 112 18.26 -30.69 6.12
CA LEU A 112 19.25 -30.91 5.07
C LEU A 112 19.53 -32.40 4.85
N ASN A 113 19.37 -33.24 5.86
CA ASN A 113 19.53 -34.69 5.73
C ASN A 113 18.40 -35.35 4.93
N THR A 114 17.18 -34.82 4.99
CA THR A 114 16.07 -35.24 4.13
C THR A 114 16.21 -34.71 2.69
N HIS A 115 17.12 -33.76 2.45
CA HIS A 115 17.39 -33.13 1.15
C HIS A 115 18.87 -33.21 0.74
N PRO A 116 19.47 -34.42 0.69
CA PRO A 116 20.92 -34.60 0.60
C PRO A 116 21.58 -34.00 -0.66
N ASP A 117 20.88 -34.04 -1.80
CA ASP A 117 21.38 -33.55 -3.10
C ASP A 117 20.79 -32.18 -3.50
N THR A 118 20.16 -31.46 -2.56
CA THR A 118 19.46 -30.19 -2.87
C THR A 118 20.29 -28.98 -2.47
N ASP A 119 20.48 -28.08 -3.43
CA ASP A 119 21.03 -26.73 -3.25
C ASP A 119 19.89 -25.73 -3.03
N PHE A 120 19.91 -25.02 -1.88
CA PHE A 120 18.94 -23.98 -1.55
C PHE A 120 19.52 -22.61 -1.88
N ILE A 121 19.19 -22.13 -3.08
CA ILE A 121 19.67 -20.86 -3.61
C ILE A 121 18.62 -20.23 -4.52
N GLU A 122 18.18 -19.03 -4.18
CA GLU A 122 17.30 -18.25 -5.05
C GLU A 122 18.02 -17.95 -6.36
N SER A 123 17.43 -18.33 -7.50
CA SER A 123 18.05 -18.16 -8.80
C SER A 123 16.98 -17.95 -9.89
N ALA A 124 16.67 -16.68 -10.15
CA ALA A 124 15.78 -16.24 -11.22
C ALA A 124 16.57 -15.81 -12.47
N THR A 125 16.06 -16.11 -13.66
CA THR A 125 16.67 -15.69 -14.93
C THR A 125 16.41 -14.21 -15.18
N THR A 126 17.43 -13.48 -15.62
CA THR A 126 17.30 -12.04 -15.96
C THR A 126 16.57 -11.79 -17.28
N ALA A 127 16.26 -12.85 -18.02
CA ALA A 127 15.60 -12.77 -19.33
C ALA A 127 14.07 -12.70 -19.20
N ASP A 128 13.51 -13.36 -18.20
CA ASP A 128 12.07 -13.68 -18.17
C ASP A 128 11.33 -13.03 -17.00
N VAL A 129 12.05 -12.64 -15.93
CA VAL A 129 11.42 -12.14 -14.69
C VAL A 129 12.13 -10.89 -14.17
N PRO A 130 11.42 -9.76 -13.98
CA PRO A 130 11.99 -8.59 -13.32
C PRO A 130 12.18 -8.89 -11.82
N TRP A 131 13.37 -9.34 -11.45
CA TRP A 131 13.72 -9.65 -10.05
C TRP A 131 14.14 -8.39 -9.26
N THR A 132 14.65 -7.37 -9.95
CA THR A 132 15.14 -6.15 -9.28
C THR A 132 14.00 -5.18 -8.94
N VAL A 133 14.00 -4.64 -7.72
CA VAL A 133 13.12 -3.54 -7.30
C VAL A 133 13.66 -2.23 -7.88
N GLY A 134 13.51 -2.07 -9.20
CA GLY A 134 14.04 -0.96 -9.98
C GLY A 134 15.56 -0.98 -10.16
N GLY A 135 16.03 -0.28 -11.20
CA GLY A 135 17.46 -0.13 -11.50
C GLY A 135 17.95 -1.01 -12.66
N LEU A 136 19.27 -1.23 -12.68
CA LEU A 136 19.95 -2.01 -13.71
C LEU A 136 19.67 -3.51 -13.49
N ASP A 137 19.19 -4.20 -14.50
CA ASP A 137 18.97 -5.66 -14.48
C ASP A 137 19.99 -6.35 -15.41
N ARG A 138 19.63 -6.55 -16.68
CA ARG A 138 20.55 -7.05 -17.73
C ARG A 138 21.85 -6.24 -17.83
N GLU A 139 21.77 -4.94 -17.56
CA GLU A 139 22.90 -4.02 -17.57
C GLU A 139 23.97 -4.34 -16.51
N ARG A 140 23.62 -5.04 -15.43
CA ARG A 140 24.60 -5.53 -14.43
C ARG A 140 25.65 -6.45 -15.05
N PHE A 141 25.24 -7.20 -16.08
CA PHE A 141 26.06 -8.20 -16.75
C PHE A 141 26.76 -7.64 -17.99
N THR A 142 26.14 -6.69 -18.68
CA THR A 142 26.69 -6.14 -19.93
C THR A 142 27.55 -4.89 -19.74
N LEU A 143 27.43 -4.17 -18.62
CA LEU A 143 28.24 -2.98 -18.33
C LEU A 143 29.42 -3.29 -17.38
N ARG A 144 30.24 -2.29 -17.10
CA ARG A 144 31.33 -2.32 -16.10
C ARG A 144 31.02 -1.38 -14.93
N PHE A 145 31.42 -1.82 -13.74
CA PHE A 145 31.16 -1.11 -12.49
C PHE A 145 32.43 -0.96 -11.62
N PRO A 146 33.44 -0.17 -12.07
CA PRO A 146 34.69 0.00 -11.33
C PRO A 146 34.57 0.91 -10.10
N PHE A 147 33.47 1.67 -9.98
CA PHE A 147 33.25 2.62 -8.89
C PHE A 147 32.26 2.04 -7.89
N ALA A 148 32.61 2.06 -6.60
CA ALA A 148 31.69 1.61 -5.58
C ALA A 148 30.52 2.59 -5.41
N TRP A 149 29.31 2.06 -5.52
CA TRP A 149 28.06 2.82 -5.55
C TRP A 149 27.85 3.70 -4.32
N LYS A 150 28.09 3.16 -3.12
CA LYS A 150 27.89 3.88 -1.85
C LYS A 150 28.87 5.02 -1.63
N LYS A 151 30.13 4.88 -2.07
CA LYS A 151 31.16 5.92 -1.89
C LYS A 151 31.21 6.93 -3.01
N ARG A 152 30.95 6.52 -4.26
CA ARG A 152 31.17 7.34 -5.47
C ARG A 152 29.95 7.32 -6.40
N ARG A 153 28.75 7.56 -5.85
CA ARG A 153 27.47 7.52 -6.60
C ARG A 153 27.47 8.35 -7.88
N LYS A 154 27.97 9.60 -7.84
CA LYS A 154 28.02 10.47 -9.04
C LYS A 154 28.85 9.87 -10.18
N LEU A 155 30.02 9.31 -9.85
CA LEU A 155 30.90 8.67 -10.83
C LEU A 155 30.32 7.36 -11.35
N PHE A 156 29.69 6.57 -10.48
CA PHE A 156 28.94 5.37 -10.88
C PHE A 156 27.87 5.74 -11.92
N ASP A 157 27.01 6.71 -11.61
CA ASP A 157 25.89 7.09 -12.46
C ASP A 157 26.36 7.70 -13.79
N ALA A 158 27.37 8.55 -13.75
CA ALA A 158 27.97 9.12 -14.96
C ALA A 158 28.58 8.02 -15.85
N PHE A 159 29.30 7.06 -15.25
CA PHE A 159 29.94 5.99 -16.01
C PHE A 159 28.94 5.02 -16.63
N VAL A 160 27.81 4.75 -15.97
CA VAL A 160 26.69 4.00 -16.55
C VAL A 160 26.13 4.74 -17.76
N LYS A 161 25.82 6.05 -17.62
CA LYS A 161 25.29 6.86 -18.72
C LYS A 161 26.24 6.93 -19.92
N VAL A 162 27.54 7.07 -19.68
CA VAL A 162 28.55 7.08 -20.75
C VAL A 162 28.57 5.74 -21.49
N GLN A 163 28.59 4.62 -20.77
CA GLN A 163 28.55 3.29 -21.40
C GLN A 163 27.27 3.07 -22.21
N GLN A 164 26.11 3.50 -21.69
CA GLN A 164 24.84 3.46 -22.41
C GLN A 164 24.87 4.32 -23.68
N ALA A 165 25.38 5.54 -23.60
CA ALA A 165 25.45 6.48 -24.72
C ALA A 165 26.33 5.97 -25.88
N VAL A 166 27.43 5.27 -25.56
CA VAL A 166 28.32 4.68 -26.59
C VAL A 166 27.92 3.25 -27.00
N GLY A 167 26.78 2.74 -26.51
CA GLY A 167 26.29 1.39 -26.84
C GLY A 167 27.19 0.26 -26.34
N TYR A 168 27.99 0.50 -25.29
CA TYR A 168 28.93 -0.49 -24.76
C TYR A 168 28.21 -1.72 -24.22
N LYS A 169 28.60 -2.92 -24.69
CA LYS A 169 28.07 -4.20 -24.21
C LYS A 169 29.18 -5.24 -24.11
N ARG A 170 29.40 -5.75 -22.91
CA ARG A 170 30.29 -6.90 -22.66
C ARG A 170 29.64 -8.18 -23.15
N ARG A 171 30.48 -9.11 -23.60
CA ARG A 171 30.10 -10.48 -23.89
C ARG A 171 30.07 -11.28 -22.59
N ILE A 172 29.02 -12.06 -22.44
CA ILE A 172 28.87 -13.05 -21.37
C ILE A 172 29.71 -14.28 -21.77
N PRO A 173 30.46 -14.92 -20.85
CA PRO A 173 31.21 -16.13 -21.17
C PRO A 173 30.31 -17.22 -21.75
N GLU A 174 30.86 -18.05 -22.63
CA GLU A 174 30.12 -19.15 -23.24
C GLU A 174 29.61 -20.14 -22.19
N GLY A 175 28.40 -20.66 -22.40
CA GLY A 175 27.72 -21.57 -21.46
C GLY A 175 27.13 -20.90 -20.22
N VAL A 176 27.40 -19.61 -19.97
CA VAL A 176 26.91 -18.90 -18.79
C VAL A 176 25.59 -18.20 -19.06
N VAL A 177 24.55 -18.58 -18.32
CA VAL A 177 23.26 -17.87 -18.30
C VAL A 177 23.15 -17.11 -16.98
N PRO A 178 23.13 -15.76 -16.99
CA PRO A 178 23.02 -14.97 -15.77
C PRO A 178 21.75 -15.29 -14.99
N HIS A 179 21.94 -15.58 -13.70
CA HIS A 179 20.88 -15.70 -12.72
C HIS A 179 21.11 -14.71 -11.59
N MET A 180 20.01 -14.26 -10.97
CA MET A 180 20.02 -13.37 -9.82
C MET A 180 19.21 -13.95 -8.67
N GLY A 181 19.58 -13.56 -7.45
CA GLY A 181 18.88 -13.98 -6.24
C GLY A 181 19.53 -13.44 -4.97
N SER A 182 19.01 -13.85 -3.83
CA SER A 182 19.60 -13.54 -2.51
C SER A 182 21.07 -13.98 -2.40
N GLN A 183 21.90 -13.14 -1.78
CA GLN A 183 23.27 -13.49 -1.36
C GLN A 183 23.32 -14.73 -0.45
N TRP A 184 22.25 -15.00 0.32
CA TRP A 184 22.24 -16.05 1.35
C TRP A 184 21.79 -17.39 0.76
N TRP A 185 22.73 -18.33 0.67
CA TRP A 185 22.51 -19.67 0.11
C TRP A 185 22.93 -20.78 1.09
N CYS A 186 22.42 -21.98 0.84
CA CYS A 186 22.91 -23.22 1.45
C CYS A 186 23.17 -24.23 0.32
N LEU A 187 24.44 -24.49 0.03
CA LEU A 187 24.85 -25.32 -1.11
C LEU A 187 25.39 -26.66 -0.63
N THR A 188 25.21 -27.69 -1.44
CA THR A 188 25.87 -28.98 -1.26
C THR A 188 27.38 -28.83 -1.43
N ARG A 189 28.15 -29.69 -0.75
CA ARG A 189 29.60 -29.76 -0.93
C ARG A 189 29.96 -30.01 -2.39
N GLN A 190 29.24 -30.89 -3.07
CA GLN A 190 29.50 -31.21 -4.48
C GLN A 190 29.37 -29.98 -5.38
N THR A 191 28.30 -29.20 -5.23
CA THR A 191 28.08 -28.00 -6.04
C THR A 191 29.13 -26.94 -5.72
N LEU A 192 29.41 -26.70 -4.43
CA LEU A 192 30.36 -25.68 -4.02
C LEU A 192 31.81 -26.03 -4.44
N ASP A 193 32.21 -27.29 -4.31
CA ASP A 193 33.52 -27.78 -4.76
C ASP A 193 33.67 -27.64 -6.28
N ALA A 194 32.63 -28.02 -7.03
CA ALA A 194 32.61 -27.87 -8.48
C ALA A 194 32.74 -26.40 -8.91
N ILE A 195 32.06 -25.47 -8.23
CA ILE A 195 32.21 -24.02 -8.47
C ILE A 195 33.66 -23.57 -8.23
N LEU A 196 34.28 -24.00 -7.12
CA LEU A 196 35.62 -23.55 -6.72
C LEU A 196 36.75 -24.17 -7.54
N ARG A 197 36.52 -25.37 -8.10
CA ARG A 197 37.50 -26.14 -8.89
C ARG A 197 37.18 -26.16 -10.39
N ASP A 198 36.21 -25.38 -10.85
CA ASP A 198 35.83 -25.32 -12.26
C ASP A 198 37.04 -24.91 -13.14
N PRO A 199 37.33 -25.64 -14.24
CA PRO A 199 38.42 -25.30 -15.15
C PRO A 199 38.36 -23.88 -15.73
N ASN A 200 37.15 -23.33 -15.89
CA ASN A 200 36.89 -21.98 -16.39
C ASN A 200 36.73 -20.95 -15.26
N ARG A 201 36.95 -21.31 -13.98
CA ARG A 201 36.82 -20.39 -12.83
C ARG A 201 37.55 -19.07 -13.04
N ALA A 202 38.78 -19.09 -13.57
CA ALA A 202 39.54 -17.87 -13.83
C ALA A 202 38.81 -16.90 -14.78
N THR A 203 38.13 -17.45 -15.79
CA THR A 203 37.30 -16.70 -16.75
C THR A 203 36.06 -16.15 -16.07
N TYR A 204 35.35 -16.97 -15.27
CA TYR A 204 34.16 -16.55 -14.54
C TYR A 204 34.48 -15.45 -13.52
N ASP A 205 35.53 -15.62 -12.72
CA ASP A 205 35.97 -14.62 -11.75
C ASP A 205 36.37 -13.31 -12.42
N ALA A 206 37.11 -13.35 -13.53
CA ALA A 206 37.46 -12.16 -14.30
C ALA A 206 36.24 -11.42 -14.87
N TYR A 207 35.18 -12.16 -15.21
CA TYR A 207 33.92 -11.61 -15.66
C TYR A 207 33.11 -10.99 -14.52
N PHE A 208 32.82 -11.73 -13.46
CA PHE A 208 32.00 -11.28 -12.34
C PHE A 208 32.67 -10.20 -11.48
N ARG A 209 34.01 -10.10 -11.49
CA ARG A 209 34.76 -8.97 -10.90
C ARG A 209 34.29 -7.59 -11.39
N LYS A 210 33.70 -7.54 -12.58
CA LYS A 210 33.23 -6.31 -13.23
C LYS A 210 31.70 -6.18 -13.23
N VAL A 211 30.98 -7.17 -12.70
CA VAL A 211 29.51 -7.18 -12.54
C VAL A 211 29.14 -6.40 -11.28
N TRP A 212 28.01 -5.70 -11.29
CA TRP A 212 27.50 -5.01 -10.11
C TRP A 212 26.72 -5.96 -9.21
N ILE A 213 27.01 -5.94 -7.91
CA ILE A 213 26.42 -6.85 -6.91
C ILE A 213 26.63 -8.32 -7.33
N PRO A 214 27.90 -8.74 -7.54
CA PRO A 214 28.19 -10.09 -8.00
C PRO A 214 27.87 -11.14 -6.93
N ASP A 215 27.76 -10.77 -5.66
CA ASP A 215 27.33 -11.64 -4.56
C ASP A 215 25.87 -12.13 -4.69
N GLU A 216 25.03 -11.42 -5.44
CA GLU A 216 23.64 -11.80 -5.78
C GLU A 216 23.52 -12.46 -7.17
N SER A 217 24.63 -12.77 -7.85
CA SER A 217 24.59 -13.41 -9.17
C SER A 217 25.64 -14.48 -9.45
N TYR A 218 26.81 -14.43 -8.79
CA TYR A 218 27.91 -15.36 -9.02
C TYR A 218 27.52 -16.80 -8.70
N TYR A 219 27.12 -17.05 -7.45
CA TYR A 219 26.75 -18.39 -6.99
C TYR A 219 25.46 -18.88 -7.63
N GLN A 220 24.51 -17.99 -7.89
CA GLN A 220 23.23 -18.29 -8.54
C GLN A 220 23.47 -18.78 -9.97
N THR A 221 24.36 -18.10 -10.68
CA THR A 221 24.71 -18.45 -12.06
C THR A 221 25.52 -19.74 -12.13
N LEU A 222 26.54 -19.91 -11.27
CA LEU A 222 27.39 -21.10 -11.33
C LEU A 222 26.74 -22.33 -10.71
N ALA A 223 25.86 -22.18 -9.71
CA ALA A 223 25.07 -23.30 -9.21
C ALA A 223 24.20 -23.89 -10.32
N ARG A 224 23.68 -23.07 -11.25
CA ARG A 224 22.91 -23.57 -12.41
C ARG A 224 23.73 -24.42 -13.40
N LEU A 225 25.07 -24.34 -13.34
CA LEU A 225 25.96 -25.17 -14.15
C LEU A 225 26.33 -26.50 -13.47
N HIS A 226 26.35 -26.54 -12.14
CA HIS A 226 26.94 -27.66 -11.38
C HIS A 226 25.99 -28.41 -10.46
N ALA A 227 24.87 -27.79 -10.08
CA ALA A 227 23.92 -28.35 -9.12
C ALA A 227 23.12 -29.50 -9.74
N ARG A 228 22.91 -30.56 -8.96
CA ARG A 228 22.03 -31.68 -9.32
C ARG A 228 20.56 -31.30 -9.20
N LYS A 229 20.22 -30.65 -8.10
CA LYS A 229 18.86 -30.21 -7.78
C LYS A 229 18.93 -28.86 -7.09
N ILE A 230 18.27 -27.87 -7.68
CA ILE A 230 18.10 -26.54 -7.08
C ILE A 230 16.69 -26.42 -6.56
N GLU A 231 16.57 -25.98 -5.31
CA GLU A 231 15.35 -25.35 -4.84
C GLU A 231 15.55 -23.83 -4.76
N SER A 232 14.78 -23.09 -5.57
CA SER A 232 14.94 -21.64 -5.72
C SER A 232 14.33 -20.86 -4.55
N ARG A 233 14.90 -21.02 -3.37
CA ARG A 233 14.59 -20.26 -2.15
C ARG A 233 15.84 -20.15 -1.26
N SER A 234 15.87 -19.13 -0.40
CA SER A 234 16.85 -19.06 0.69
C SER A 234 16.25 -19.66 1.96
N LEU A 235 17.07 -20.38 2.73
CA LEU A 235 16.73 -20.81 4.10
C LEU A 235 16.87 -19.65 5.12
N THR A 236 17.33 -18.48 4.67
CA THR A 236 17.40 -17.25 5.44
C THR A 236 16.25 -16.31 5.09
N LEU A 237 15.44 -15.94 6.08
CA LEU A 237 14.45 -14.88 5.98
C LEU A 237 15.15 -13.52 5.88
N ALA A 238 15.25 -12.99 4.66
CA ALA A 238 15.68 -11.62 4.40
C ALA A 238 14.58 -10.87 3.66
N LYS A 239 14.25 -9.66 4.13
CA LYS A 239 13.24 -8.79 3.50
C LYS A 239 13.81 -7.44 3.18
N PHE A 240 13.29 -6.83 2.12
CA PHE A 240 13.69 -5.52 1.64
C PHE A 240 12.47 -4.61 1.56
N ASP A 241 12.66 -3.33 1.83
CA ASP A 241 11.63 -2.32 1.65
C ASP A 241 11.50 -1.92 0.16
N PHE A 242 10.53 -1.06 -0.14
CA PHE A 242 10.28 -0.60 -1.52
C PHE A 242 11.46 0.18 -2.14
N GLN A 243 12.48 0.55 -1.36
CA GLN A 243 13.71 1.20 -1.84
C GLN A 243 14.85 0.21 -2.04
N GLY A 244 14.62 -1.09 -1.87
CA GLY A 244 15.65 -2.13 -1.90
C GLY A 244 16.59 -2.08 -0.68
N LYS A 245 16.16 -1.49 0.44
CA LYS A 245 16.94 -1.52 1.70
C LYS A 245 16.50 -2.71 2.55
N PRO A 246 17.43 -3.46 3.14
CA PRO A 246 17.07 -4.59 3.99
C PRO A 246 16.29 -4.09 5.22
N HIS A 247 15.22 -4.78 5.56
CA HIS A 247 14.52 -4.61 6.83
C HIS A 247 15.41 -5.05 7.98
N ILE A 248 15.36 -4.27 9.06
CA ILE A 248 16.04 -4.56 10.32
C ILE A 248 14.97 -5.04 11.29
N PHE A 249 15.17 -6.21 11.88
CA PHE A 249 14.31 -6.76 12.93
C PHE A 249 14.78 -6.28 14.30
N PHE A 250 13.83 -5.85 15.12
CA PHE A 250 14.00 -5.37 16.49
C PHE A 250 13.18 -6.24 17.45
N ASP A 251 13.30 -6.00 18.76
CA ASP A 251 12.64 -6.81 19.81
C ASP A 251 11.12 -6.91 19.69
N ASP A 252 10.47 -5.90 19.11
CA ASP A 252 9.02 -5.92 18.81
C ASP A 252 8.62 -6.91 17.70
N HIS A 253 9.59 -7.54 17.03
CA HIS A 253 9.36 -8.53 15.98
C HIS A 253 9.45 -9.99 16.46
N VAL A 254 9.58 -10.25 17.77
CA VAL A 254 9.62 -11.63 18.32
C VAL A 254 8.48 -12.48 17.78
N GLU A 255 7.23 -12.01 17.93
CA GLU A 255 6.04 -12.76 17.50
C GLU A 255 6.03 -13.00 15.98
N LEU A 256 6.45 -12.00 15.20
CA LEU A 256 6.54 -12.12 13.75
C LEU A 256 7.54 -13.22 13.34
N LEU A 257 8.71 -13.24 13.98
CA LEU A 257 9.77 -14.21 13.70
C LEU A 257 9.41 -15.61 14.22
N GLN A 258 8.74 -15.73 15.36
CA GLN A 258 8.24 -17.02 15.87
C GLN A 258 7.20 -17.66 14.94
N ARG A 259 6.37 -16.83 14.28
CA ARG A 259 5.40 -17.28 13.26
C ARG A 259 6.05 -17.55 11.91
N SER A 260 7.30 -17.11 11.71
CA SER A 260 8.07 -17.45 10.53
C SER A 260 8.58 -18.88 10.70
N LYS A 261 8.35 -19.75 9.71
CA LYS A 261 8.85 -21.14 9.77
C LYS A 261 10.30 -21.27 9.29
N CYS A 262 10.98 -20.14 9.10
CA CYS A 262 12.33 -20.06 8.56
C CYS A 262 13.39 -20.48 9.62
N PHE A 263 14.52 -21.03 9.16
CA PHE A 263 15.59 -21.46 10.06
C PHE A 263 16.43 -20.29 10.58
N VAL A 264 16.66 -19.28 9.75
CA VAL A 264 17.52 -18.13 10.06
C VAL A 264 16.84 -16.85 9.60
N ALA A 265 17.03 -15.74 10.31
CA ALA A 265 16.56 -14.41 9.89
C ALA A 265 17.69 -13.39 9.75
N ARG A 266 17.46 -12.41 8.87
CA ARG A 266 18.37 -11.30 8.58
C ARG A 266 17.59 -10.05 8.13
N LYS A 267 17.90 -8.82 8.58
CA LYS A 267 19.04 -8.42 9.43
C LYS A 267 18.55 -8.14 10.84
N ILE A 268 19.20 -8.70 11.86
CA ILE A 268 18.85 -8.40 13.25
C ILE A 268 19.59 -7.13 13.70
N TRP A 269 18.89 -6.27 14.44
CA TRP A 269 19.52 -5.11 15.09
C TRP A 269 20.47 -5.58 16.20
N ARG A 270 21.66 -4.99 16.29
CA ARG A 270 22.70 -5.45 17.23
C ARG A 270 22.28 -5.33 18.70
N ASP A 271 21.42 -4.36 19.03
CA ASP A 271 20.95 -4.10 20.40
C ASP A 271 19.54 -4.69 20.63
N ALA A 272 19.10 -5.65 19.81
CA ALA A 272 17.85 -6.38 20.01
C ALA A 272 18.05 -7.54 20.98
N ASP A 273 18.29 -7.20 22.26
CA ASP A 273 18.62 -8.16 23.31
C ASP A 273 17.56 -9.26 23.44
N LEU A 274 16.27 -8.89 23.39
CA LEU A 274 15.18 -9.85 23.52
C LEU A 274 15.19 -10.86 22.37
N LEU A 275 15.48 -10.45 21.14
CA LEU A 275 15.63 -11.40 20.03
C LEU A 275 16.77 -12.39 20.27
N PHE A 276 17.94 -11.90 20.69
CA PHE A 276 19.12 -12.74 20.91
C PHE A 276 18.98 -13.67 22.12
N THR A 277 18.16 -13.32 23.12
CA THR A 277 17.86 -14.22 24.25
C THR A 277 16.73 -15.19 23.96
N THR A 278 15.79 -14.82 23.07
CA THR A 278 14.61 -15.64 22.75
C THR A 278 14.92 -16.72 21.72
N PHE A 279 15.85 -16.46 20.81
CA PHE A 279 16.17 -17.36 19.70
C PHE A 279 17.58 -17.97 19.83
N PRO A 280 17.79 -19.21 19.36
CA PRO A 280 16.81 -20.09 18.71
C PRO A 280 15.70 -20.55 19.67
N ALA A 281 14.49 -20.74 19.15
CA ALA A 281 13.38 -21.28 19.94
C ALA A 281 13.72 -22.68 20.46
N SER A 282 13.11 -23.08 21.58
CA SER A 282 13.26 -24.44 22.11
C SER A 282 12.78 -25.50 21.11
N GLU A 283 13.37 -26.69 21.15
CA GLU A 283 12.97 -27.81 20.31
C GLU A 283 11.48 -28.14 20.50
N ASP A 284 10.77 -28.21 19.38
CA ASP A 284 9.35 -28.58 19.32
C ASP A 284 9.19 -29.71 18.29
N PRO A 285 8.95 -30.96 18.73
CA PRO A 285 8.80 -32.10 17.83
C PRO A 285 7.70 -31.91 16.78
N LEU A 286 6.66 -31.12 17.07
CA LEU A 286 5.59 -30.81 16.12
C LEU A 286 6.04 -29.84 15.04
N ARG A 287 7.04 -28.99 15.33
CA ARG A 287 7.61 -28.03 14.37
C ARG A 287 8.78 -28.59 13.57
N GLN A 288 9.44 -29.65 14.05
CA GLN A 288 10.60 -30.24 13.40
C GLN A 288 10.31 -30.64 11.94
N ALA A 289 9.11 -31.13 11.65
CA ALA A 289 8.68 -31.53 10.30
C ALA A 289 8.11 -30.37 9.45
N GLU A 290 8.01 -29.15 9.98
CA GLU A 290 7.43 -28.04 9.23
C GLU A 290 8.39 -27.48 8.17
N GLU A 291 7.90 -27.41 6.93
CA GLU A 291 8.55 -26.71 5.83
C GLU A 291 8.70 -25.21 6.11
N PRO A 292 9.86 -24.61 5.78
CA PRO A 292 10.04 -23.17 5.90
C PRO A 292 9.11 -22.42 4.95
N ASN A 293 8.31 -21.53 5.54
CA ASN A 293 7.27 -20.75 4.87
C ASN A 293 7.23 -19.33 5.43
N SER A 294 7.54 -18.34 4.59
CA SER A 294 7.50 -16.92 4.93
C SER A 294 6.15 -16.25 4.61
N GLY A 295 5.17 -16.93 4.02
CA GLY A 295 3.98 -16.31 3.43
C GLY A 295 3.12 -15.47 4.40
N THR A 296 3.11 -15.80 5.69
CA THR A 296 2.45 -14.95 6.70
C THR A 296 3.22 -13.66 6.93
N VAL A 297 4.55 -13.76 7.06
CA VAL A 297 5.46 -12.62 7.20
C VAL A 297 5.40 -11.75 5.94
N ASP A 298 5.39 -12.36 4.76
CA ASP A 298 5.33 -11.68 3.46
C ASP A 298 4.07 -10.82 3.32
N ARG A 299 2.92 -11.34 3.77
CA ARG A 299 1.66 -10.58 3.78
C ARG A 299 1.73 -9.35 4.67
N VAL A 300 2.35 -9.46 5.85
CA VAL A 300 2.51 -8.32 6.77
C VAL A 300 3.41 -7.25 6.16
N PHE A 301 4.55 -7.65 5.57
CA PHE A 301 5.44 -6.71 4.90
C PHE A 301 4.81 -6.08 3.65
N ALA A 302 4.08 -6.83 2.84
CA ALA A 302 3.35 -6.30 1.69
C ALA A 302 2.35 -5.22 2.11
N GLN A 303 1.53 -5.50 3.14
CA GLN A 303 0.60 -4.51 3.69
C GLN A 303 1.31 -3.28 4.26
N ALA A 304 2.48 -3.46 4.90
CA ALA A 304 3.27 -2.35 5.39
C ALA A 304 3.83 -1.48 4.24
N VAL A 305 4.29 -2.12 3.15
CA VAL A 305 4.74 -1.44 1.93
C VAL A 305 3.59 -0.67 1.27
N ASP A 306 2.41 -1.27 1.15
CA ASP A 306 1.23 -0.61 0.59
C ASP A 306 0.84 0.61 1.43
N ARG A 307 0.78 0.45 2.77
CA ARG A 307 0.51 1.57 3.69
C ARG A 307 1.57 2.67 3.58
N ARG A 308 2.84 2.31 3.39
CA ARG A 308 3.93 3.30 3.24
C ARG A 308 3.85 4.03 1.91
N THR A 309 3.56 3.32 0.82
CA THR A 309 3.58 3.87 -0.54
C THR A 309 2.29 4.60 -0.90
N LEU A 310 1.13 4.04 -0.56
CA LEU A 310 -0.21 4.56 -0.88
C LEU A 310 -0.80 5.39 0.26
N GLY A 311 -0.32 5.21 1.49
CA GLY A 311 -0.91 5.84 2.68
C GLY A 311 -2.07 5.02 3.24
N ARG A 312 -2.79 5.60 4.20
CA ARG A 312 -4.07 5.05 4.67
C ARG A 312 -5.19 5.81 3.97
N GLN A 313 -6.13 5.08 3.40
CA GLN A 313 -7.25 5.67 2.66
C GLN A 313 -8.02 6.66 3.55
N GLY A 314 -8.17 7.90 3.08
CA GLY A 314 -8.90 8.95 3.80
C GLY A 314 -8.19 9.57 5.01
N LEU A 315 -7.02 9.07 5.41
CA LEU A 315 -6.22 9.69 6.47
C LEU A 315 -5.09 10.52 5.89
N PHE A 316 -5.16 11.83 6.14
CA PHE A 316 -4.10 12.78 5.81
C PHE A 316 -3.47 13.26 7.11
N MET A 317 -2.16 13.08 7.25
CA MET A 317 -1.44 13.52 8.43
C MET A 317 -0.05 14.02 8.05
N GLN A 318 0.56 14.83 8.92
CA GLN A 318 1.88 15.42 8.73
C GLN A 318 2.97 14.36 8.48
N SER A 319 2.85 13.17 9.07
CA SER A 319 3.80 12.07 8.84
C SER A 319 3.60 11.38 7.50
N ARG A 320 2.43 11.52 6.87
CA ARG A 320 2.15 10.98 5.54
C ARG A 320 1.05 11.73 4.81
N PHE A 321 1.46 12.58 3.87
CA PHE A 321 0.61 13.19 2.87
C PHE A 321 0.85 12.49 1.52
N PRO A 322 -0.13 11.73 0.97
CA PRO A 322 0.08 10.97 -0.26
C PRO A 322 0.23 11.89 -1.49
N SER A 323 1.05 11.47 -2.46
CA SER A 323 1.17 12.16 -3.75
C SER A 323 -0.11 11.99 -4.56
N ILE A 324 -0.53 13.05 -5.27
CA ILE A 324 -1.76 13.08 -6.08
C ILE A 324 -1.83 11.89 -7.05
N ASP A 325 -0.71 11.53 -7.68
CA ASP A 325 -0.64 10.47 -8.70
C ASP A 325 -0.87 9.05 -8.16
N ARG A 326 -0.81 8.85 -6.85
CA ARG A 326 -0.97 7.54 -6.20
C ARG A 326 -2.26 7.45 -5.39
N GLN A 327 -3.07 8.50 -5.40
CA GLN A 327 -4.28 8.59 -4.62
C GLN A 327 -5.48 8.03 -5.40
N THR A 328 -6.02 6.88 -4.97
CA THR A 328 -7.17 6.23 -5.61
C THR A 328 -8.53 6.65 -5.03
N SER A 329 -8.57 7.02 -3.75
CA SER A 329 -9.77 7.50 -3.03
C SER A 329 -9.43 8.66 -2.09
N ILE A 330 -10.39 9.56 -1.86
CA ILE A 330 -10.19 10.76 -1.03
C ILE A 330 -10.80 10.57 0.36
N ALA A 331 -12.00 9.99 0.44
CA ALA A 331 -12.63 9.63 1.70
C ALA A 331 -12.23 8.23 2.19
N ALA A 332 -12.38 8.02 3.50
CA ALA A 332 -12.05 6.78 4.20
C ALA A 332 -13.11 5.68 4.04
N ALA A 333 -14.34 6.07 3.72
CA ALA A 333 -15.52 5.22 3.63
C ALA A 333 -16.51 5.77 2.59
N PRO A 334 -17.45 4.95 2.09
CA PRO A 334 -18.50 5.41 1.18
C PRO A 334 -19.38 6.51 1.80
N TYR A 335 -19.80 7.48 0.98
CA TYR A 335 -20.72 8.54 1.37
C TYR A 335 -21.60 8.99 0.20
N ALA A 336 -22.74 9.59 0.50
CA ALA A 336 -23.67 10.12 -0.48
C ALA A 336 -23.72 11.65 -0.49
N VAL A 337 -23.80 12.22 -1.69
CA VAL A 337 -24.01 13.64 -1.95
C VAL A 337 -25.35 13.81 -2.65
N LEU A 338 -26.22 14.61 -2.08
CA LEU A 338 -27.61 14.74 -2.51
C LEU A 338 -27.86 16.20 -2.93
N GLN A 339 -28.35 16.43 -4.14
CA GLN A 339 -28.69 17.76 -4.63
C GLN A 339 -30.18 17.85 -4.94
N GLY A 340 -30.84 18.85 -4.35
CA GLY A 340 -32.22 19.22 -4.66
C GLY A 340 -33.27 18.41 -3.90
N PHE A 341 -32.89 17.46 -3.06
CA PHE A 341 -33.85 16.65 -2.32
C PHE A 341 -34.50 17.43 -1.18
N ASP A 342 -33.75 18.28 -0.49
CA ASP A 342 -34.25 19.15 0.56
C ASP A 342 -35.04 20.37 0.02
N ASP A 343 -34.70 20.81 -1.19
CA ASP A 343 -35.52 21.76 -1.95
C ASP A 343 -36.95 21.21 -2.19
N ILE A 344 -37.05 19.91 -2.54
CA ILE A 344 -38.32 19.21 -2.84
C ILE A 344 -39.05 18.77 -1.57
N PHE A 345 -38.30 18.25 -0.58
CA PHE A 345 -38.81 17.67 0.66
C PHE A 345 -38.18 18.38 1.87
N PRO A 346 -38.91 19.26 2.58
CA PRO A 346 -38.34 20.04 3.69
C PRO A 346 -37.72 19.19 4.82
N ASP A 347 -38.30 18.02 5.10
CA ASP A 347 -37.88 17.13 6.20
C ASP A 347 -37.04 15.94 5.71
N PHE A 348 -36.39 16.08 4.55
CA PHE A 348 -35.71 14.98 3.87
C PHE A 348 -34.61 14.33 4.71
N GLN A 349 -33.82 15.15 5.42
CA GLN A 349 -32.68 14.69 6.20
C GLN A 349 -33.15 13.78 7.34
N SER A 350 -34.11 14.24 8.14
CA SER A 350 -34.69 13.47 9.24
C SER A 350 -35.35 12.19 8.74
N TRP A 351 -36.10 12.27 7.63
CA TRP A 351 -36.71 11.09 7.01
C TRP A 351 -35.66 10.06 6.57
N LEU A 352 -34.62 10.48 5.84
CA LEU A 352 -33.60 9.56 5.34
C LEU A 352 -32.78 8.93 6.47
N THR A 353 -32.49 9.67 7.55
CA THR A 353 -31.86 9.13 8.75
C THR A 353 -32.73 8.04 9.40
N GLN A 354 -34.04 8.24 9.51
CA GLN A 354 -34.95 7.23 10.06
C GLN A 354 -35.02 5.96 9.20
N GLN A 355 -35.01 6.11 7.87
CA GLN A 355 -35.11 4.97 6.95
C GLN A 355 -33.80 4.15 6.85
N THR A 356 -32.64 4.78 6.98
CA THR A 356 -31.34 4.15 6.67
C THR A 356 -30.41 3.98 7.87
N GLY A 357 -30.62 4.73 8.96
CA GLY A 357 -29.67 4.84 10.07
C GLY A 357 -28.40 5.62 9.73
N ALA A 358 -28.30 6.20 8.54
CA ALA A 358 -27.19 7.04 8.12
C ALA A 358 -27.19 8.39 8.83
N VAL A 359 -26.01 9.01 8.94
CA VAL A 359 -25.87 10.38 9.41
C VAL A 359 -26.11 11.31 8.23
N VAL A 360 -27.26 11.97 8.20
CA VAL A 360 -27.67 12.83 7.08
C VAL A 360 -27.51 14.29 7.51
N HIS A 361 -26.46 14.92 7.00
CA HIS A 361 -26.17 16.34 7.19
C HIS A 361 -27.00 17.21 6.24
N GLY A 362 -27.15 18.49 6.59
CA GLY A 362 -27.64 19.50 5.67
C GLY A 362 -26.57 19.91 4.66
N HIS A 363 -26.58 21.18 4.29
CA HIS A 363 -25.57 21.75 3.39
C HIS A 363 -24.23 21.94 4.10
N LEU A 364 -23.36 20.94 4.04
CA LEU A 364 -22.01 21.02 4.65
C LEU A 364 -21.15 22.15 4.07
N TYR A 365 -21.41 22.55 2.83
CA TYR A 365 -20.69 23.61 2.11
C TYR A 365 -21.47 24.93 1.99
N ALA A 366 -22.50 25.15 2.83
CA ALA A 366 -23.24 26.41 2.83
C ALA A 366 -22.34 27.60 3.21
N LYS A 367 -22.66 28.79 2.69
CA LYS A 367 -21.80 29.98 2.86
C LYS A 367 -21.74 30.50 4.29
N ASP A 368 -22.75 30.22 5.10
CA ASP A 368 -22.87 30.66 6.49
C ASP A 368 -22.09 29.74 7.44
N ARG A 369 -22.40 28.44 7.42
CA ARG A 369 -21.76 27.41 8.25
C ARG A 369 -21.88 26.04 7.60
N ALA A 370 -21.23 25.03 8.18
CA ALA A 370 -21.46 23.63 7.82
C ALA A 370 -22.62 23.09 8.65
N HIS A 371 -23.75 22.80 7.98
CA HIS A 371 -24.95 22.29 8.66
C HIS A 371 -24.78 20.81 8.98
N PHE A 372 -24.22 20.49 10.14
CA PHE A 372 -24.08 19.11 10.62
C PHE A 372 -25.44 18.47 10.94
N ALA A 373 -25.44 17.15 11.13
CA ALA A 373 -26.63 16.45 11.60
C ALA A 373 -26.94 16.92 13.03
N ASP A 374 -28.23 17.02 13.37
CA ASP A 374 -28.72 17.50 14.67
C ASP A 374 -28.34 18.96 15.01
N GLU A 375 -28.02 19.79 14.02
CA GLU A 375 -27.70 21.23 14.20
C GLU A 375 -26.49 21.51 15.12
N ALA A 376 -25.59 20.52 15.28
CA ALA A 376 -24.41 20.65 16.12
C ALA A 376 -23.42 21.71 15.58
N GLU A 377 -22.77 22.45 16.47
CA GLU A 377 -21.71 23.43 16.10
C GLU A 377 -20.32 22.76 15.94
N VAL A 378 -20.14 21.61 16.60
CA VAL A 378 -18.89 20.84 16.58
C VAL A 378 -19.20 19.37 16.34
N TYR A 379 -18.59 18.82 15.29
CA TYR A 379 -18.68 17.41 14.95
C TYR A 379 -17.48 16.62 15.51
N ARG A 380 -17.56 15.28 15.43
CA ARG A 380 -16.53 14.34 15.87
C ARG A 380 -15.15 14.75 15.33
N GLY A 381 -14.13 14.64 16.20
CA GLY A 381 -12.78 15.09 15.87
C GLY A 381 -12.57 16.60 15.99
N CYS A 382 -13.43 17.30 16.74
CA CYS A 382 -13.39 18.76 16.94
C CYS A 382 -13.51 19.55 15.63
N ILE A 383 -14.31 19.05 14.69
CA ILE A 383 -14.55 19.74 13.41
C ILE A 383 -15.62 20.80 13.65
N SER A 384 -15.25 22.07 13.54
CA SER A 384 -16.18 23.20 13.68
C SER A 384 -17.06 23.38 12.45
N ASP A 385 -18.26 23.90 12.65
CA ASP A 385 -19.19 24.34 11.62
C ASP A 385 -18.76 25.64 10.90
N ASN A 386 -17.68 26.29 11.31
CA ASN A 386 -17.26 27.57 10.76
C ASN A 386 -16.90 27.46 9.26
N ALA A 387 -17.66 28.16 8.42
CA ALA A 387 -17.49 28.13 6.96
C ALA A 387 -16.08 28.59 6.51
N ARG A 388 -15.46 29.56 7.18
CA ARG A 388 -14.10 30.04 6.82
C ARG A 388 -13.04 28.97 7.08
N LEU A 389 -13.15 28.25 8.21
CA LEU A 389 -12.23 27.15 8.52
C LEU A 389 -12.42 25.97 7.56
N ARG A 390 -13.67 25.62 7.24
CA ARG A 390 -14.01 24.63 6.21
C ARG A 390 -13.41 25.00 4.86
N ASP A 391 -13.64 26.23 4.38
CA ASP A 391 -13.29 26.66 3.03
C ASP A 391 -11.79 26.92 2.85
N TYR A 392 -11.03 27.10 3.95
CA TYR A 392 -9.57 27.11 3.90
C TYR A 392 -9.00 25.84 3.24
N ASN A 393 -9.62 24.67 3.50
CA ASN A 393 -9.29 23.43 2.80
C ASN A 393 -10.47 22.45 2.79
N GLY A 394 -11.44 22.69 1.90
CA GLY A 394 -12.65 21.86 1.81
C GLY A 394 -12.37 20.37 1.59
N LYS A 395 -11.30 20.02 0.85
CA LYS A 395 -10.90 18.62 0.66
C LYS A 395 -10.56 17.95 1.99
N MET A 396 -9.72 18.60 2.80
CA MET A 396 -9.33 18.05 4.10
C MET A 396 -10.49 18.04 5.09
N PHE A 397 -11.37 19.03 5.04
CA PHE A 397 -12.61 19.02 5.82
C PHE A 397 -13.44 17.76 5.54
N LEU A 398 -13.72 17.45 4.27
CA LEU A 398 -14.48 16.25 3.89
C LEU A 398 -13.79 14.97 4.33
N SER A 399 -12.49 14.85 4.03
CA SER A 399 -11.71 13.66 4.41
C SER A 399 -11.73 13.45 5.93
N ASN A 400 -11.58 14.52 6.72
CA ASN A 400 -11.63 14.43 8.18
C ASN A 400 -13.03 14.11 8.71
N LEU A 401 -14.08 14.68 8.12
CA LEU A 401 -15.46 14.40 8.52
C LEU A 401 -15.78 12.92 8.34
N ILE A 402 -15.50 12.38 7.14
CA ILE A 402 -15.72 10.97 6.85
C ILE A 402 -14.79 10.09 7.68
N TRP A 403 -13.52 10.47 7.86
CA TRP A 403 -12.60 9.70 8.69
C TRP A 403 -13.12 9.58 10.13
N ASN A 404 -13.56 10.67 10.76
CA ASN A 404 -14.04 10.65 12.15
C ASN A 404 -15.43 10.01 12.34
N GLY A 405 -16.21 9.86 11.27
CA GLY A 405 -17.55 9.23 11.28
C GLY A 405 -17.67 7.91 10.51
N ARG A 406 -16.55 7.32 10.08
CA ARG A 406 -16.50 6.12 9.20
C ARG A 406 -17.20 4.87 9.73
N ASP A 407 -17.64 4.87 10.99
CA ASP A 407 -18.49 3.84 11.58
C ASP A 407 -19.93 3.85 11.05
N ARG A 408 -20.36 4.94 10.41
CA ARG A 408 -21.69 5.09 9.81
C ARG A 408 -21.59 5.59 8.36
N HIS A 409 -22.65 5.34 7.58
CA HIS A 409 -22.78 5.95 6.26
C HIS A 409 -23.12 7.43 6.42
N HIS A 410 -22.45 8.29 5.66
CA HIS A 410 -22.65 9.73 5.70
C HIS A 410 -23.35 10.21 4.44
N CYS A 411 -24.35 11.07 4.60
CA CYS A 411 -25.02 11.75 3.50
C CYS A 411 -25.00 13.25 3.77
N PHE A 412 -24.90 14.09 2.73
CA PHE A 412 -25.04 15.53 2.90
C PHE A 412 -25.66 16.20 1.68
N GLN A 413 -26.31 17.35 1.90
CA GLN A 413 -26.85 18.17 0.82
C GLN A 413 -25.72 18.98 0.18
N PHE A 414 -25.75 19.07 -1.15
CA PHE A 414 -24.84 19.91 -1.92
C PHE A 414 -25.57 20.53 -3.11
N GLY A 415 -25.73 21.85 -3.11
CA GLY A 415 -26.53 22.55 -4.11
C GLY A 415 -25.83 23.78 -4.70
N PRO A 416 -26.45 24.45 -5.69
CA PRO A 416 -25.88 25.62 -6.36
C PRO A 416 -25.73 26.86 -5.45
N ALA A 417 -26.32 26.83 -4.25
CA ALA A 417 -26.13 27.85 -3.22
C ALA A 417 -24.79 27.71 -2.46
N ASP A 418 -24.20 26.52 -2.45
CA ASP A 418 -23.00 26.18 -1.67
C ASP A 418 -21.69 26.66 -2.31
N THR A 419 -20.62 26.65 -1.52
CA THR A 419 -19.25 26.85 -2.00
C THR A 419 -18.85 25.69 -2.93
N GLN A 420 -18.53 26.01 -4.19
CA GLN A 420 -18.38 25.01 -5.26
C GLN A 420 -16.97 24.44 -5.43
N ASP A 421 -15.99 24.87 -4.64
CA ASP A 421 -14.57 24.54 -4.82
C ASP A 421 -14.29 23.03 -4.70
N ILE A 422 -15.12 22.31 -3.94
CA ILE A 422 -14.99 20.87 -3.72
C ILE A 422 -15.47 20.01 -4.91
N ARG A 423 -16.17 20.58 -5.91
CA ARG A 423 -16.85 19.80 -6.97
C ARG A 423 -15.99 18.75 -7.68
N TRP A 424 -14.72 19.06 -7.94
CA TRP A 424 -13.78 18.12 -8.58
C TRP A 424 -13.32 17.02 -7.63
N THR A 425 -13.19 17.33 -6.34
CA THR A 425 -12.91 16.35 -5.30
C THR A 425 -14.04 15.35 -5.22
N LEU A 426 -15.30 15.81 -5.15
CA LEU A 426 -16.47 14.94 -5.14
C LEU A 426 -16.54 14.05 -6.38
N ALA A 427 -16.40 14.64 -7.57
CA ALA A 427 -16.49 13.89 -8.82
C ALA A 427 -15.38 12.84 -9.01
N LYS A 428 -14.18 13.08 -8.47
CA LYS A 428 -13.03 12.18 -8.59
C LYS A 428 -12.94 11.13 -7.49
N ASP A 429 -13.71 11.26 -6.42
CA ASP A 429 -13.65 10.33 -5.30
C ASP A 429 -14.46 9.05 -5.61
N THR A 430 -13.77 7.91 -5.61
CA THR A 430 -14.38 6.59 -5.84
C THR A 430 -15.31 6.15 -4.71
N GLN A 431 -15.25 6.81 -3.55
CA GLN A 431 -16.14 6.56 -2.41
C GLN A 431 -17.44 7.38 -2.46
N ALA A 432 -17.56 8.34 -3.40
CA ALA A 432 -18.73 9.20 -3.50
C ALA A 432 -19.84 8.57 -4.34
N SER A 433 -21.07 8.67 -3.84
CA SER A 433 -22.30 8.44 -4.59
C SER A 433 -23.08 9.74 -4.70
N ILE A 434 -23.21 10.29 -5.91
CA ILE A 434 -23.75 11.62 -6.15
C ILE A 434 -25.09 11.51 -6.87
N TRP A 435 -26.13 12.06 -6.25
CA TRP A 435 -27.49 12.08 -6.76
C TRP A 435 -27.93 13.52 -6.99
N VAL A 436 -28.34 13.81 -8.23
CA VAL A 436 -28.73 15.16 -8.62
C VAL A 436 -30.11 15.17 -9.21
N VAL A 437 -31.02 15.95 -8.60
CA VAL A 437 -32.26 16.40 -9.22
C VAL A 437 -32.04 17.82 -9.77
N SER A 438 -31.72 17.92 -11.07
CA SER A 438 -31.36 19.20 -11.68
C SER A 438 -32.58 20.11 -11.81
N GLY A 439 -32.39 21.40 -11.54
CA GLY A 439 -33.45 22.40 -11.56
C GLY A 439 -34.30 22.47 -10.28
N ALA A 440 -34.03 21.65 -9.27
CA ALA A 440 -34.74 21.69 -7.99
C ALA A 440 -34.60 23.04 -7.25
N TRP A 441 -33.50 23.78 -7.49
CA TRP A 441 -33.29 25.13 -6.98
C TRP A 441 -34.41 26.13 -7.33
N SER A 442 -35.22 25.82 -8.36
CA SER A 442 -36.38 26.63 -8.74
C SER A 442 -37.51 26.58 -7.73
N ILE A 443 -37.62 25.49 -6.94
CA ILE A 443 -38.71 25.27 -5.98
C ILE A 443 -38.63 26.26 -4.81
N PRO A 444 -37.50 26.47 -4.12
CA PRO A 444 -37.41 27.51 -3.09
C PRO A 444 -37.72 28.91 -3.61
N LEU A 445 -37.32 29.23 -4.84
CA LEU A 445 -37.63 30.52 -5.45
C LEU A 445 -39.13 30.67 -5.73
N PHE A 446 -39.77 29.62 -6.25
CA PHE A 446 -41.22 29.56 -6.44
C PHE A 446 -41.96 29.72 -5.10
N CYS A 447 -41.59 28.95 -4.08
CA CYS A 447 -42.22 29.01 -2.75
C CYS A 447 -41.97 30.34 -2.02
N SER A 448 -41.01 31.17 -2.46
CA SER A 448 -40.78 32.50 -1.88
C SER A 448 -41.90 33.50 -2.18
N GLY A 449 -42.77 33.22 -3.16
CA GLY A 449 -43.86 34.11 -3.57
C GLY A 449 -43.41 35.39 -4.29
N ARG A 450 -42.10 35.56 -4.51
CA ARG A 450 -41.53 36.70 -5.23
C ARG A 450 -41.80 36.57 -6.73
N SER A 451 -41.91 37.72 -7.41
CA SER A 451 -42.18 37.72 -8.84
C SER A 451 -40.99 37.24 -9.66
N ALA A 452 -41.25 36.69 -10.86
CA ALA A 452 -40.21 36.16 -11.73
C ALA A 452 -39.13 37.20 -12.08
N SER A 453 -39.49 38.47 -12.25
CA SER A 453 -38.57 39.56 -12.53
C SER A 453 -37.59 39.82 -11.38
N GLU A 454 -38.05 39.71 -10.13
CA GLU A 454 -37.24 39.91 -8.92
C GLU A 454 -36.22 38.78 -8.68
N VAL A 455 -36.59 37.55 -9.04
CA VAL A 455 -35.76 36.35 -8.79
C VAL A 455 -34.95 35.90 -10.00
N ARG A 456 -35.20 36.48 -11.18
CA ARG A 456 -34.55 36.12 -12.46
C ARG A 456 -33.04 36.06 -12.37
N ALA A 457 -32.41 37.08 -11.78
CA ALA A 457 -30.95 37.17 -11.68
C ALA A 457 -30.37 36.04 -10.82
N GLU A 458 -31.05 35.71 -9.73
CA GLU A 458 -30.66 34.63 -8.82
C GLU A 458 -30.89 33.26 -9.45
N ALA A 459 -32.04 33.06 -10.09
CA ALA A 459 -32.34 31.85 -10.88
C ALA A 459 -31.26 31.58 -11.94
N ALA A 460 -30.88 32.62 -12.70
CA ALA A 460 -29.81 32.53 -13.69
C ALA A 460 -28.42 32.27 -13.06
N ARG A 461 -28.17 32.75 -11.83
CA ARG A 461 -26.93 32.46 -11.08
C ARG A 461 -26.89 30.99 -10.65
N LEU A 462 -27.96 30.48 -10.03
CA LEU A 462 -28.07 29.11 -9.56
C LEU A 462 -27.98 28.11 -10.72
N GLN A 463 -28.71 28.35 -11.81
CA GLN A 463 -28.64 27.52 -13.00
C GLN A 463 -27.22 27.46 -13.61
N ARG A 464 -26.51 28.59 -13.69
CA ARG A 464 -25.12 28.61 -14.21
C ARG A 464 -24.15 27.83 -13.33
N ILE A 465 -24.37 27.83 -12.02
CA ILE A 465 -23.55 27.06 -11.08
C ILE A 465 -23.85 25.58 -11.22
N GLU A 466 -25.12 25.20 -11.24
CA GLU A 466 -25.58 23.83 -11.45
C GLU A 466 -25.06 23.26 -12.79
N ASP A 467 -25.19 23.99 -13.90
CA ASP A 467 -24.67 23.58 -15.21
C ASP A 467 -23.16 23.29 -15.17
N LYS A 468 -22.38 24.15 -14.50
CA LYS A 468 -20.94 23.91 -14.30
C LYS A 468 -20.67 22.65 -13.48
N PHE A 469 -21.46 22.39 -12.45
CA PHE A 469 -21.32 21.18 -11.65
C PHE A 469 -21.68 19.92 -12.46
N LEU A 470 -22.79 19.94 -13.20
CA LEU A 470 -23.18 18.84 -14.09
C LEU A 470 -22.12 18.53 -15.15
N LYS A 471 -21.45 19.55 -15.71
CA LYS A 471 -20.30 19.37 -16.62
C LYS A 471 -19.12 18.66 -15.95
N VAL A 472 -18.86 18.96 -14.68
CA VAL A 472 -17.82 18.25 -13.89
C VAL A 472 -18.22 16.81 -13.65
N LEU A 473 -19.47 16.54 -13.28
CA LEU A 473 -19.99 15.18 -13.05
C LEU A 473 -20.00 14.32 -14.32
N ARG A 474 -20.26 14.92 -15.49
CA ARG A 474 -20.23 14.23 -16.80
C ARG A 474 -18.82 14.12 -17.40
N SER A 475 -17.79 14.60 -16.70
CA SER A 475 -16.42 14.59 -17.20
C SER A 475 -15.88 13.15 -17.30
N PRO A 476 -15.08 12.80 -18.34
CA PRO A 476 -14.50 11.47 -18.47
C PRO A 476 -13.51 11.11 -17.35
N VAL A 477 -13.05 12.09 -16.57
CA VAL A 477 -12.17 11.87 -15.41
C VAL A 477 -12.94 11.73 -14.09
N ALA A 478 -14.26 11.82 -14.12
CA ALA A 478 -15.10 11.53 -12.95
C ALA A 478 -15.06 10.03 -12.64
N ARG A 479 -14.95 9.70 -11.35
CA ARG A 479 -14.85 8.32 -10.84
C ARG A 479 -15.90 7.98 -9.78
N ALA A 480 -16.66 8.97 -9.31
CA ALA A 480 -17.79 8.78 -8.42
C ALA A 480 -18.93 8.01 -9.09
N ARG A 481 -19.80 7.39 -8.29
CA ARG A 481 -21.06 6.81 -8.78
C ARG A 481 -22.07 7.94 -8.93
N ILE A 482 -22.48 8.26 -10.16
CA ILE A 482 -23.24 9.48 -10.45
C ILE A 482 -24.59 9.14 -11.06
N LYS A 483 -25.67 9.69 -10.50
CA LYS A 483 -27.04 9.61 -11.04
C LYS A 483 -27.61 11.02 -11.16
N ILE A 484 -27.89 11.44 -12.39
CA ILE A 484 -28.42 12.76 -12.71
C ILE A 484 -29.79 12.56 -13.35
N MET A 485 -30.80 13.25 -12.82
CA MET A 485 -32.14 13.33 -13.38
C MET A 485 -32.63 14.76 -13.33
N THR A 486 -33.52 15.13 -14.24
CA THR A 486 -34.18 16.44 -14.19
C THR A 486 -35.29 16.44 -13.15
N LEU A 487 -35.70 17.63 -12.69
CA LEU A 487 -36.85 17.77 -11.81
C LEU A 487 -38.11 17.14 -12.41
N ALA A 488 -38.35 17.31 -13.71
CA ALA A 488 -39.45 16.66 -14.43
C ALA A 488 -39.43 15.13 -14.28
N GLN A 489 -38.28 14.50 -14.55
CA GLN A 489 -38.12 13.04 -14.44
C GLN A 489 -38.29 12.54 -13.01
N PHE A 490 -37.85 13.32 -12.02
CA PHE A 490 -38.00 12.95 -10.62
C PHE A 490 -39.47 12.94 -10.19
N ILE A 491 -40.27 13.92 -10.61
CA ILE A 491 -41.69 14.04 -10.24
C ILE A 491 -42.54 12.90 -10.82
N GLU A 492 -42.16 12.35 -11.96
CA GLU A 492 -42.87 11.20 -12.58
C GLU A 492 -42.76 9.92 -11.74
N ALA A 493 -41.61 9.67 -11.10
CA ALA A 493 -41.36 8.42 -10.37
C ALA A 493 -40.54 8.63 -9.08
N PRO A 494 -40.98 9.47 -8.13
CA PRO A 494 -40.18 9.85 -6.96
C PRO A 494 -39.87 8.65 -6.06
N MET A 495 -40.83 7.74 -5.89
CA MET A 495 -40.67 6.56 -5.02
C MET A 495 -39.59 5.59 -5.50
N VAL A 496 -39.42 5.42 -6.81
CA VAL A 496 -38.39 4.53 -7.38
C VAL A 496 -37.00 5.09 -7.08
N VAL A 497 -36.83 6.39 -7.24
CA VAL A 497 -35.57 7.08 -6.95
C VAL A 497 -35.23 6.98 -5.47
N LEU A 498 -36.19 7.29 -4.60
CA LEU A 498 -36.03 7.22 -3.14
C LEU A 498 -35.67 5.81 -2.67
N GLN A 499 -36.34 4.78 -3.20
CA GLN A 499 -36.02 3.39 -2.85
C GLN A 499 -34.60 3.02 -3.28
N THR A 500 -34.18 3.44 -4.47
CA THR A 500 -32.82 3.16 -4.96
C THR A 500 -31.75 3.83 -4.09
N ILE A 501 -32.02 5.04 -3.55
CA ILE A 501 -31.13 5.72 -2.61
C ILE A 501 -31.02 4.93 -1.29
N ILE A 502 -32.15 4.47 -0.75
CA ILE A 502 -32.19 3.66 0.48
C ILE A 502 -31.40 2.36 0.28
N ASP A 503 -31.64 1.64 -0.81
CA ASP A 503 -30.98 0.37 -1.09
C ASP A 503 -29.46 0.53 -1.24
N GLU A 504 -29.00 1.66 -1.82
CA GLU A 504 -27.58 1.96 -1.96
C GLU A 504 -26.90 2.30 -0.63
N ILE A 505 -27.60 2.98 0.29
CA ILE A 505 -27.07 3.41 1.59
C ILE A 505 -27.13 2.28 2.63
N ALA A 506 -28.30 1.64 2.76
CA ALA A 506 -28.58 0.65 3.79
C ALA A 506 -28.28 -0.79 3.34
N GLY A 507 -28.10 -1.02 2.04
CA GLY A 507 -27.87 -2.36 1.48
C GLY A 507 -29.00 -3.33 1.84
N HIS A 508 -28.64 -4.52 2.31
CA HIS A 508 -29.59 -5.58 2.73
C HIS A 508 -30.43 -5.21 3.97
N ARG A 509 -30.17 -4.07 4.62
CA ARG A 509 -30.98 -3.53 5.72
C ARG A 509 -32.01 -2.49 5.24
N GLY A 510 -32.02 -2.15 3.95
CA GLY A 510 -33.01 -1.25 3.36
C GLY A 510 -34.42 -1.83 3.51
N LEU A 511 -35.29 -1.10 4.18
CA LEU A 511 -36.71 -1.43 4.25
C LEU A 511 -37.42 -0.80 3.04
N ALA A 512 -38.47 -1.47 2.55
CA ALA A 512 -39.37 -0.86 1.59
C ALA A 512 -40.01 0.39 2.21
N ILE A 513 -40.09 1.48 1.44
CA ILE A 513 -40.66 2.74 1.93
C ILE A 513 -42.13 2.52 2.33
N LYS A 514 -42.42 2.68 3.62
CA LYS A 514 -43.80 2.63 4.15
C LYS A 514 -44.48 3.99 4.15
N GLU A 515 -43.72 5.06 4.36
CA GLU A 515 -44.19 6.43 4.39
C GLU A 515 -43.20 7.33 3.63
N ALA A 516 -43.72 8.03 2.62
CA ALA A 516 -42.94 8.94 1.78
C ALA A 516 -42.72 10.29 2.49
N PRO A 517 -41.59 10.96 2.26
CA PRO A 517 -41.37 12.30 2.81
C PRO A 517 -42.36 13.29 2.19
N ARG A 518 -42.77 14.29 2.97
CA ARG A 518 -43.75 15.29 2.52
C ARG A 518 -43.14 16.17 1.44
N MET A 519 -43.65 16.07 0.22
CA MET A 519 -43.27 16.93 -0.90
C MET A 519 -43.90 18.32 -0.73
N ARG A 520 -43.17 19.37 -1.15
CA ARG A 520 -43.75 20.72 -1.29
C ARG A 520 -44.89 20.72 -2.32
N ASP A 521 -45.82 21.65 -2.15
CA ASP A 521 -46.86 21.86 -3.15
C ASP A 521 -46.24 22.51 -4.39
N LEU A 522 -46.34 21.81 -5.53
CA LEU A 522 -45.79 22.24 -6.82
C LEU A 522 -46.90 22.76 -7.77
N ALA A 523 -48.13 22.91 -7.28
CA ALA A 523 -49.22 23.50 -8.06
C ALA A 523 -48.85 24.93 -8.49
N GLY A 524 -48.81 25.20 -9.80
CA GLY A 524 -48.42 26.50 -10.35
C GLY A 524 -46.93 26.67 -10.64
N LEU A 525 -46.08 25.66 -10.35
CA LEU A 525 -44.68 25.66 -10.77
C LEU A 525 -44.50 25.79 -12.29
N PRO A 526 -45.29 25.11 -13.16
CA PRO A 526 -45.19 25.27 -14.62
C PRO A 526 -45.38 26.71 -15.08
N ASP A 527 -46.39 27.39 -14.55
CA ASP A 527 -46.71 28.78 -14.89
C ASP A 527 -45.58 29.72 -14.44
N TYR A 528 -45.03 29.49 -13.26
CA TYR A 528 -43.87 30.24 -12.76
C TYR A 528 -42.62 30.04 -13.64
N LEU A 529 -42.32 28.81 -14.08
CA LEU A 529 -41.22 28.54 -14.99
C LEU A 529 -41.44 29.17 -16.36
N GLN A 530 -42.69 29.21 -16.83
CA GLN A 530 -43.06 29.90 -18.07
C GLN A 530 -42.90 31.42 -17.91
N GLU A 531 -43.23 31.99 -16.76
CA GLU A 531 -43.03 33.41 -16.52
C GLU A 531 -41.53 33.77 -16.44
N LEU A 532 -40.68 32.92 -15.86
CA LEU A 532 -39.23 33.08 -15.96
C LEU A 532 -38.72 33.10 -17.42
N LYS A 533 -39.29 32.24 -18.29
CA LYS A 533 -39.03 32.26 -19.75
C LYS A 533 -39.44 33.58 -20.37
N ASN A 534 -40.62 34.08 -20.04
CA ASN A 534 -41.12 35.37 -20.53
C ASN A 534 -40.21 36.53 -20.12
N GLN A 535 -39.61 36.47 -18.93
CA GLN A 535 -38.63 37.45 -18.43
C GLN A 535 -37.22 37.28 -19.03
N GLY A 536 -37.05 36.41 -20.03
CA GLY A 536 -35.79 36.20 -20.75
C GLY A 536 -34.79 35.28 -20.04
N MET A 537 -35.24 34.46 -19.10
CA MET A 537 -34.44 33.39 -18.48
C MET A 537 -34.92 32.04 -18.99
N HIS A 538 -34.04 31.20 -19.53
CA HIS A 538 -34.42 29.87 -20.02
C HIS A 538 -34.06 28.77 -19.00
N PRO A 539 -35.01 28.21 -18.22
CA PRO A 539 -34.74 27.18 -17.23
C PRO A 539 -34.60 25.80 -17.89
N PHE A 540 -33.44 25.50 -18.51
CA PHE A 540 -33.28 24.28 -19.30
C PHE A 540 -32.91 23.03 -18.48
N LEU A 541 -32.55 23.20 -17.21
CA LEU A 541 -32.12 22.09 -16.35
C LEU A 541 -33.29 21.41 -15.61
N THR A 542 -34.47 22.02 -15.56
CA THR A 542 -35.67 21.47 -14.91
C THR A 542 -36.32 20.32 -15.70
N GLY A 543 -36.02 20.19 -17.00
CA GLY A 543 -36.80 19.36 -17.91
C GLY A 543 -38.12 20.02 -18.31
N ASP A 544 -38.95 19.29 -19.05
CA ASP A 544 -40.26 19.77 -19.51
C ASP A 544 -41.34 19.43 -18.47
N ILE A 545 -41.71 20.42 -17.64
CA ILE A 545 -42.74 20.28 -16.61
C ILE A 545 -44.03 20.88 -17.17
N THR A 546 -44.94 20.02 -17.64
CA THR A 546 -46.25 20.44 -18.15
C THR A 546 -47.33 20.39 -17.07
N VAL A 547 -48.41 21.14 -17.26
CA VAL A 547 -49.53 21.32 -16.30
C VAL A 547 -50.18 19.99 -15.85
N GLY A 548 -50.01 18.90 -16.61
CA GLY A 548 -50.57 17.58 -16.29
C GLY A 548 -49.75 16.70 -15.33
N ILE A 549 -48.52 17.11 -14.94
CA ILE A 549 -47.58 16.27 -14.16
C ILE A 549 -47.61 16.59 -12.65
N ALA A 550 -48.13 17.76 -12.24
CA ALA A 550 -48.27 18.09 -10.82
C ALA A 550 -49.44 17.32 -10.18
N PRO A 551 -49.27 16.68 -9.01
CA PRO A 551 -50.38 16.00 -8.34
C PRO A 551 -51.47 17.01 -8.01
N ALA A 552 -52.64 16.86 -8.64
CA ALA A 552 -53.77 17.74 -8.43
C ALA A 552 -54.17 17.74 -6.94
N ALA A 553 -54.13 18.92 -6.30
CA ALA A 553 -54.65 19.09 -4.96
C ALA A 553 -56.13 18.68 -4.95
N LYS A 554 -56.48 17.66 -4.16
CA LYS A 554 -57.90 17.31 -3.94
C LYS A 554 -58.60 18.53 -3.33
N PRO A 555 -59.73 19.00 -3.90
CA PRO A 555 -60.42 20.15 -3.36
C PRO A 555 -60.88 19.85 -1.93
N VAL A 556 -60.49 20.70 -0.98
CA VAL A 556 -60.96 20.63 0.40
C VAL A 556 -62.46 20.90 0.38
N VAL A 557 -63.26 19.86 0.63
CA VAL A 557 -64.71 19.98 0.81
C VAL A 557 -64.95 20.86 2.04
N ARG A 558 -65.35 22.11 1.82
CA ARG A 558 -65.86 22.99 2.90
C ARG A 558 -67.07 22.31 3.53
N ARG A 559 -66.93 21.82 4.76
CA ARG A 559 -68.07 21.36 5.56
C ARG A 559 -69.00 22.56 5.80
N LYS A 560 -70.29 22.41 5.46
CA LYS A 560 -71.31 23.43 5.75
C LYS A 560 -71.41 23.63 7.27
N PRO A 561 -71.51 24.88 7.76
CA PRO A 561 -71.68 25.15 9.18
C PRO A 561 -73.04 24.62 9.66
N TYR A 562 -73.03 23.91 10.79
CA TYR A 562 -74.22 23.41 11.47
C TYR A 562 -74.92 24.59 12.16
N VAL A 563 -76.11 24.95 11.72
CA VAL A 563 -76.97 25.92 12.41
C VAL A 563 -77.77 25.15 13.45
N ILE A 564 -77.46 25.38 14.72
CA ILE A 564 -78.32 24.93 15.84
C ILE A 564 -79.38 26.02 16.03
N SER A 565 -80.59 25.77 15.52
CA SER A 565 -81.77 26.55 15.88
C SER A 565 -82.32 26.03 17.20
N GLY A 566 -82.19 26.83 18.27
CA GLY A 566 -82.78 26.53 19.57
C GLY A 566 -84.28 26.80 19.60
N LYS A 567 -85.04 25.84 20.13
CA LYS A 567 -86.06 26.02 21.17
C LYS A 567 -86.47 24.66 21.74
#